data_AF-A0A9X3BZI7-F1
#
_entry.id   AF-A0A9X3BZI7-F1
#
_cell.length_a   1.000
_cell.length_b   1.000
_cell.length_c   1.000
_cell.angle_alpha   90.00
_cell.angle_beta   90.00
_cell.angle_gamma   90.00
#
_symmetry.space_group_name_H-M   'P 1'
#
loop_
_entity.id
_entity.type
_entity.pdbx_description
1 polymer ?
#
loop_
_entity_poly.entity_id
_entity_poly.type
_entity_poly.pdbx_seq_one_letter_code
_entity_poly.pdbx_strand_id
1 'polypeptide(L)' 'MSKEIDPARARSAVEVVKQHPGMVLFLASPGIVALAAVWWLAGPGWAVLLLIALVVGGGVAVTRKLR' A
#
# COMPACT_ATOMS: atom_id res chain seq x y z
N MET A 1 -21.98 -5.50 15.67
CA MET A 1 -21.80 -6.26 14.42
C MET A 1 -20.39 -5.96 13.91
N SER A 2 -19.39 -6.70 14.39
CA SER A 2 -17.99 -6.48 13.98
C SER A 2 -17.86 -6.83 12.50
N LYS A 3 -17.65 -5.83 11.63
CA LYS A 3 -17.24 -6.04 10.24
C LYS A 3 -15.79 -6.47 10.23
N GLU A 4 -15.58 -7.74 10.53
CA GLU A 4 -14.29 -8.39 10.34
C GLU A 4 -13.99 -8.46 8.84
N ILE A 5 -12.71 -8.35 8.49
CA ILE A 5 -12.30 -8.46 7.10
C ILE A 5 -12.65 -9.88 6.64
N ASP A 6 -13.57 -9.98 5.66
CA ASP A 6 -13.97 -11.27 5.11
C ASP A 6 -12.72 -11.99 4.55
N PRO A 7 -12.41 -13.20 5.03
CA PRO A 7 -11.27 -13.98 4.54
C PRO A 7 -11.34 -14.24 3.03
N ALA A 8 -12.52 -14.32 2.44
CA ALA A 8 -12.70 -14.45 0.99
C ALA A 8 -12.22 -13.18 0.25
N ARG A 9 -12.49 -11.99 0.80
CA ARG A 9 -12.04 -10.72 0.23
C ARG A 9 -10.52 -10.57 0.28
N ALA A 10 -9.91 -11.02 1.39
CA ALA A 10 -8.45 -11.05 1.52
C ALA A 10 -7.81 -12.00 0.50
N ARG A 11 -8.36 -13.19 0.31
CA ARG A 11 -7.88 -14.15 -0.69
C ARG A 11 -8.03 -13.61 -2.12
N SER A 12 -9.16 -13.01 -2.44
CA SER A 12 -9.40 -12.41 -3.76
C SER A 12 -8.41 -11.29 -4.07
N ALA A 13 -8.10 -10.42 -3.09
CA ALA A 13 -7.10 -9.37 -3.29
C ALA A 13 -5.71 -9.94 -3.61
N VAL A 14 -5.30 -11.02 -2.94
CA VAL A 14 -4.02 -11.70 -3.22
C VAL A 14 -4.02 -12.32 -4.63
N GLU A 15 -5.13 -12.93 -5.05
CA GLU A 15 -5.24 -13.50 -6.41
C GLU A 15 -5.18 -12.42 -7.49
N VAL A 16 -5.78 -11.24 -7.27
CA VAL A 16 -5.65 -10.10 -8.20
C VAL A 16 -4.21 -9.65 -8.35
N VAL A 17 -3.45 -9.61 -7.25
CA VAL A 17 -2.02 -9.26 -7.29
C VAL A 17 -1.21 -10.27 -8.10
N LYS A 18 -1.51 -11.57 -7.94
CA LYS A 18 -0.86 -12.64 -8.72
C LYS A 18 -1.22 -12.61 -10.20
N GLN A 19 -2.48 -12.35 -10.53
CA GLN A 19 -2.98 -12.34 -11.90
C GLN A 19 -2.56 -11.09 -12.68
N HIS A 20 -2.46 -9.94 -12.02
CA HIS A 20 -2.17 -8.66 -12.67
C HIS A 20 -1.04 -7.88 -11.97
N PRO A 21 0.18 -8.42 -11.94
CA PRO A 21 1.31 -7.79 -11.23
C PRO A 21 1.64 -6.40 -11.79
N GLY A 22 1.56 -6.22 -13.11
CA GLY A 22 1.84 -4.93 -13.76
C GLY A 22 0.83 -3.84 -13.36
N MET A 23 -0.45 -4.18 -13.23
CA MET A 23 -1.48 -3.22 -12.81
C MET A 23 -1.30 -2.80 -11.36
N VAL A 24 -0.91 -3.73 -10.48
CA VAL A 24 -0.63 -3.42 -9.07
C VAL A 24 0.61 -2.55 -8.94
N LEU A 25 1.66 -2.82 -9.71
CA LEU A 25 2.85 -1.96 -9.76
C LEU A 25 2.51 -0.56 -10.30
N PHE A 26 1.66 -0.47 -11.32
CA PHE A 26 1.20 0.81 -11.83
C PHE A 26 0.40 1.59 -10.78
N LEU A 27 -0.49 0.91 -10.03
CA LEU A 27 -1.22 1.52 -8.93
C LEU A 27 -0.28 1.98 -7.79
N ALA A 28 0.75 1.20 -7.49
CA ALA A 28 1.76 1.54 -6.48
C ALA A 28 2.75 2.63 -6.96
N SER A 29 2.80 2.91 -8.26
CA SER A 29 3.79 3.79 -8.88
C SER A 29 3.88 5.18 -8.26
N PRO A 30 2.79 5.88 -7.88
CA PRO A 30 2.91 7.20 -7.28
C PRO A 30 3.65 7.16 -5.93
N GLY A 31 3.43 6.11 -5.14
CA GLY A 31 4.14 5.91 -3.88
C GLY A 31 5.61 5.57 -4.08
N ILE A 32 5.93 4.73 -5.08
CA ILE A 32 7.30 4.38 -5.44
C ILE A 32 8.07 5.63 -5.91
N VAL A 33 7.46 6.46 -6.74
CA VAL A 33 8.06 7.72 -7.22
C VAL A 33 8.33 8.67 -6.06
N ALA A 34 7.36 8.82 -5.13
CA ALA A 34 7.55 9.65 -3.94
C ALA A 34 8.71 9.14 -3.06
N LEU A 35 8.81 7.82 -2.87
CA LEU A 35 9.91 7.21 -2.10
C LEU A 35 11.26 7.43 -2.77
N ALA A 36 11.36 7.24 -4.08
CA ALA A 36 12.59 7.49 -4.83
C ALA A 36 13.01 8.96 -4.77
N ALA A 37 12.05 9.87 -4.89
CA ALA A 37 12.29 11.32 -4.79
C ALA A 37 12.80 11.70 -3.39
N VAL A 38 12.15 11.22 -2.32
CA VAL A 38 12.58 11.52 -0.94
C VAL A 38 13.92 10.88 -0.63
N TRP A 39 14.17 9.66 -1.11
CA TRP A 39 15.48 9.02 -0.97
C TRP A 39 16.59 9.86 -1.58
N TRP A 40 16.38 10.40 -2.78
CA TRP A 40 17.36 11.21 -3.48
C TRP A 40 17.57 12.59 -2.84
N LEU A 41 16.50 13.24 -2.40
CA LEU A 41 16.53 14.65 -1.96
C LEU A 41 16.77 14.82 -0.45
N ALA A 42 16.21 13.94 0.37
CA ALA A 42 16.27 14.03 1.83
C ALA A 42 17.12 12.90 2.46
N GLY A 43 17.46 11.88 1.68
CA GLY A 43 18.27 10.75 2.11
C GLY A 43 17.46 9.56 2.65
N PRO A 44 18.15 8.43 2.93
CA PRO A 44 17.50 7.15 3.21
C PRO A 44 16.68 7.16 4.51
N GLY A 45 17.09 7.92 5.54
CA GLY A 45 16.35 8.00 6.81
C GLY A 45 14.93 8.53 6.63
N TRP A 46 14.76 9.58 5.83
CA TRP A 46 13.44 10.15 5.53
C TRP A 46 12.61 9.24 4.60
N ALA A 47 13.26 8.54 3.67
CA ALA A 47 12.57 7.58 2.82
C ALA A 47 11.98 6.40 3.61
N VAL A 48 12.70 5.90 4.63
CA VAL A 48 12.20 4.85 5.53
C VAL A 48 10.98 5.34 6.31
N LEU A 49 11.03 6.56 6.85
CA LEU A 49 9.88 7.15 7.56
C LEU A 49 8.66 7.30 6.63
N LEU A 50 8.88 7.76 5.39
CA LEU A 50 7.81 7.87 4.39
C LEU A 50 7.23 6.49 4.04
N LEU A 51 8.06 5.45 3.91
CA LEU A 51 7.60 4.09 3.63
C LEU A 51 6.69 3.58 4.76
N ILE A 52 7.11 3.77 6.02
CA ILE A 52 6.29 3.42 7.18
C ILE A 52 4.97 4.18 7.15
N ALA A 53 5.00 5.48 6.87
CA ALA A 53 3.79 6.30 6.78
C ALA A 53 2.85 5.83 5.65
N LEU A 54 3.38 5.44 4.48
CA LEU A 54 2.60 4.91 3.37
C LEU A 54 1.95 3.56 3.72
N VAL A 55 2.68 2.65 4.35
CA VAL A 55 2.14 1.33 4.73
C VAL A 55 1.07 1.46 5.82
N VAL A 56 1.36 2.21 6.89
CA VAL A 56 0.41 2.42 8.00
C VAL A 56 -0.79 3.24 7.53
N GLY A 57 -0.56 4.34 6.82
CA GLY A 57 -1.61 5.20 6.28
C GLY A 57 -2.50 4.47 5.29
N GLY A 58 -1.90 3.70 4.38
CA GLY A 58 -2.63 2.83 3.44
C GLY A 58 -3.47 1.78 4.16
N GLY A 59 -2.89 1.08 5.14
CA GLY A 59 -3.62 0.10 5.96
C GLY A 59 -4.80 0.71 6.73
N VAL A 60 -4.61 1.89 7.33
CA VAL A 60 -5.69 2.64 8.01
C VAL A 60 -6.76 3.10 7.02
N ALA A 61 -6.39 3.62 5.86
CA ALA A 61 -7.34 4.04 4.83
C ALA A 61 -8.21 2.87 4.33
N VAL A 62 -7.59 1.71 4.11
CA VAL A 62 -8.28 0.48 3.68
C VAL A 62 -9.23 -0.01 4.78
N THR A 63 -8.77 -0.11 6.02
CA THR A 63 -9.61 -0.54 7.14
C THR A 63 -10.76 0.42 7.42
N ARG A 64 -10.57 1.74 7.25
CA ARG A 64 -11.66 2.72 7.35
C ARG A 64 -12.70 2.55 6.25
N LYS A 65 -12.28 2.30 5.00
CA LYS A 65 -13.20 2.01 3.88
C LYS A 65 -13.98 0.70 4.04
N LEU A 66 -13.48 -0.21 4.86
CA LEU A 66 -14.06 -1.54 5.08
C LEU A 66 -15.12 -1.56 6.21
N ARG A 67 -15.17 -0.52 7.03
CA ARG A 67 -16.17 -0.34 8.10
C ARG A 67 -17.42 0.33 7.56
#